data_AF-A0A2W5YRD7-F1
#
_entry.id   AF-A0A2W5YRD7-F1
#
_cell.length_a   1.000
_cell.length_b   1.000
_cell.length_c   1.000
_cell.angle_alpha   90.00
_cell.angle_beta   90.00
_cell.angle_gamma   90.00
#
_symmetry.space_group_name_H-M   'P 1'
#
loop_
_entity.id
_entity.type
_entity.pdbx_description
1 polymer ?
#
loop_
_entity_poly.entity_id
_entity_poly.type
_entity_poly.pdbx_seq_one_letter_code
_entity_poly.pdbx_strand_id
1 'polypeptide(L)' 'MDIRLCRVNGRWLAAADAPTGPIFGWGSTAAEAVSMALDPLMDQLQAVVADERRPEEFIG' A
#
# COMPACT_ATOMS: atom_id res chain seq x y z
N MET A 1 3.72 8.57 4.63
CA MET A 1 3.24 7.22 4.94
C MET A 1 4.03 6.71 6.13
N ASP A 2 3.35 6.36 7.22
CA ASP A 2 3.97 5.67 8.36
C ASP A 2 3.76 4.16 8.20
N ILE A 3 4.74 3.35 8.62
CA ILE A 3 4.63 1.89 8.66
C ILE A 3 5.05 1.41 10.03
N ARG A 4 4.14 0.71 10.72
CA ARG A 4 4.39 0.07 12.00
C ARG A 4 4.60 -1.43 11.80
N LEU A 5 5.65 -1.97 12.41
CA LEU A 5 5.98 -3.40 12.36
C LEU A 5 5.83 -4.02 13.74
N CYS A 6 5.18 -5.18 13.80
CA CYS A 6 5.13 -5.98 15.01
C CYS A 6 5.29 -7.47 14.69
N ARG A 7 5.73 -8.24 15.69
CA ARG A 7 5.88 -9.68 15.58
C ARG A 7 4.77 -10.37 16.34
N VAL A 8 4.01 -11.22 15.66
CA VAL A 8 2.84 -11.94 16.18
C VAL A 8 2.98 -13.41 15.82
N ASN A 9 3.00 -14.30 16.83
CA ASN A 9 3.12 -15.75 16.66
C ASN A 9 4.26 -16.17 15.70
N GLY A 10 5.42 -15.52 15.82
CA GLY A 10 6.60 -15.79 14.99
C GLY A 10 6.59 -15.18 13.60
N ARG A 11 5.46 -14.63 13.14
CA ARG A 11 5.32 -13.90 11.87
C ARG A 11 5.42 -12.39 12.08
N TRP A 12 5.76 -11.68 11.03
CA TRP A 12 5.75 -10.23 10.97
C TRP A 12 4.42 -9.73 10.43
N LEU A 13 3.91 -8.67 11.05
CA LEU A 13 2.78 -7.88 10.60
C LEU A 13 3.26 -6.44 10.38
N ALA A 14 3.06 -5.92 9.18
CA ALA A 14 3.21 -4.52 8.85
C ALA A 14 1.82 -3.87 8.77
N ALA A 15 1.66 -2.72 9.40
CA ALA A 15 0.49 -1.86 9.27
C ALA A 15 0.93 -0.55 8.64
N ALA A 16 0.43 -0.25 7.44
CA ALA A 16 0.66 1.00 6.76
C ALA A 16 -0.61 1.86 6.79
N ASP A 17 -0.46 3.17 6.98
CA ASP A 17 -1.58 4.09 6.91
C ASP A 17 -1.86 4.44 5.43
N ALA A 18 -3.08 4.16 4.96
CA ALA A 18 -3.54 4.53 3.61
C ALA A 18 -4.77 5.45 3.65
N PRO A 19 -5.06 6.19 2.56
CA PRO A 19 -6.16 7.16 2.53
C PRO A 19 -7.54 6.57 2.84
N THR A 20 -7.74 5.29 2.51
CA THR A 20 -9.01 4.56 2.74
C THR A 20 -9.06 3.81 4.07
N GLY A 21 -7.99 3.91 4.88
CA GLY A 21 -7.84 3.19 6.14
C GLY A 21 -6.52 2.41 6.22
N PRO A 22 -6.21 1.79 7.37
CA PRO A 22 -5.00 1.02 7.52
C PRO A 22 -5.05 -0.26 6.69
N ILE A 23 -3.90 -0.59 6.12
CA ILE A 23 -3.64 -1.77 5.30
C ILE A 23 -2.58 -2.61 5.98
N PHE A 24 -2.74 -3.93 5.86
CA PHE A 24 -1.96 -4.88 6.61
C PHE A 24 -1.27 -5.88 5.68
N GLY A 25 -0.01 -6.16 5.97
CA GLY A 25 0.77 -7.17 5.29
C GLY A 25 1.38 -8.15 6.28
N TRP A 26 1.27 -9.44 5.99
CA TRP A 26 1.89 -10.51 6.78
C TRP A 26 3.11 -11.05 6.06
N GLY A 27 4.12 -11.47 6.83
CA GLY A 27 5.31 -12.11 6.27
C GLY A 27 6.04 -13.00 7.26
N SER A 28 6.82 -13.94 6.74
CA SER A 28 7.82 -14.68 7.51
C SER A 28 9.00 -13.79 7.91
N THR A 29 9.24 -12.72 7.13
CA THR A 29 10.23 -11.67 7.41
C THR A 29 9.57 -10.29 7.47
N ALA A 30 10.24 -9.31 8.07
CA ALA A 30 9.76 -7.93 8.11
C ALA A 30 9.63 -7.34 6.68
N ALA A 31 10.60 -7.63 5.81
CA ALA A 31 10.59 -7.15 4.42
C ALA A 31 9.39 -7.68 3.64
N GLU A 32 9.07 -8.97 3.80
CA GLU A 32 7.89 -9.59 3.19
C GLU A 32 6.59 -8.95 3.71
N ALA A 33 6.47 -8.75 5.03
CA ALA A 33 5.30 -8.10 5.62
C ALA A 33 5.11 -6.67 5.08
N VAL A 34 6.18 -5.88 4.95
CA VAL A 34 6.13 -4.55 4.34
C VAL A 34 5.75 -4.61 2.87
N SER A 35 6.36 -5.49 2.09
CA SER A 35 6.04 -5.63 0.65
C SER A 35 4.57 -5.96 0.45
N MET A 36 4.04 -6.90 1.23
CA MET A 36 2.63 -7.28 1.19
C MET A 36 1.69 -6.16 1.64
N ALA A 37 2.10 -5.32 2.59
CA ALA A 37 1.31 -4.18 3.02
C ALA A 37 1.26 -3.08 1.94
N LEU A 38 2.34 -2.90 1.17
CA LEU A 38 2.46 -1.82 0.18
C LEU A 38 1.96 -2.19 -1.21
N ASP A 39 1.83 -3.49 -1.53
CA ASP A 39 1.33 -3.97 -2.82
C ASP A 39 0.01 -3.30 -3.25
N PRO A 40 -1.02 -3.19 -2.37
CA PRO A 40 -2.26 -2.51 -2.72
C PRO A 40 -2.10 -1.00 -3.00
N LEU A 41 -1.09 -0.34 -2.40
CA LEU A 41 -0.80 1.07 -2.70
C LEU A 41 -0.20 1.23 -4.09
N MET A 42 0.62 0.27 -4.52
CA MET A 42 1.28 0.36 -5.82
C MET A 42 0.25 0.28 -6.95
N ASP A 43 -0.77 -0.56 -6.82
CA ASP A 43 -1.88 -0.64 -7.77
C ASP A 43 -2.71 0.65 -7.79
N GLN A 44 -3.02 1.20 -6.61
CA GLN A 44 -3.74 2.48 -6.50
C GLN A 44 -2.93 3.65 -7.08
N LEU A 45 -1.61 3.68 -6.83
CA LEU A 45 -0.73 4.69 -7.38
C LEU A 45 -0.66 4.59 -8.90
N GLN A 46 -0.57 3.38 -9.45
CA GLN A 46 -0.62 3.20 -10.91
C GLN A 46 -1.95 3.68 -11.50
N ALA A 47 -3.07 3.45 -10.83
CA ALA A 47 -4.37 3.95 -11.26
C ALA A 47 -4.44 5.48 -11.26
N VAL A 48 -3.97 6.13 -10.19
CA VAL A 48 -3.92 7.61 -10.09
C VAL A 48 -2.99 8.20 -11.16
N VAL A 49 -1.79 7.64 -11.34
CA VAL A 49 -0.84 8.09 -12.37
C VAL A 49 -1.36 7.83 -13.79
N ALA A 50 -2.21 6.82 -13.99
CA ALA A 50 -2.87 6.60 -15.28
C ALA A 50 -3.98 7.62 -15.56
N ASP A 51 -4.69 8.06 -14.52
CA ASP A 51 -5.76 9.06 -14.59
C ASP A 51 -5.20 10.47 -14.86
N GLU A 52 -4.15 10.88 -14.14
CA GLU A 52 -3.46 12.16 -14.36
C GLU A 52 -2.88 12.30 -15.78
N ARG A 53 -2.64 11.19 -16.48
CA ARG A 53 -2.16 11.17 -17.87
C ARG A 53 -3.26 11.38 -18.90
N ARG A 54 -4.53 11.58 -18.52
CA ARG A 54 -5.63 11.97 -19.42
C ARG A 54 -6.05 13.43 -19.19
N PRO A 55 -5.27 14.42 -19.63
CA PRO A 55 -5.67 15.83 -19.57
C PRO A 55 -6.79 16.19 -20.56
N GLU A 56 -7.21 15.28 -21.42
CA GLU A 56 -8.06 15.54 -22.59
C GLU A 56 -9.56 15.26 -22.41
N GLU A 57 -10.01 14.82 -21.22
CA GLU A 57 -11.44 14.61 -20.90
C GLU A 57 -12.10 15.79 -20.12
N PHE A 58 -11.39 16.91 -19.91
CA PHE A 58 -11.89 18.08 -19.16
C PHE A 58 -12.45 19.24 -20.01
N ILE A 59 -12.46 19.13 -21.34
CA ILE A 59 -13.06 20.17 -22.21
C ILE A 59 -14.45 19.70 -22.66
N GLY A 60 -15.43 19.93 -21.78
CA GLY A 60 -16.85 20.03 -22.13
C GLY A 60 -17.28 21.48 -22.19
#